data_AF-A0A645HDN9-F1
#
_entry.id   AF-A0A645HDN9-F1
#
_cell.length_a   1.000
_cell.length_b   1.000
_cell.length_c   1.000
_cell.angle_alpha   90.00
_cell.angle_beta   90.00
_cell.angle_gamma   90.00
#
_symmetry.space_group_name_H-M   'P 1'
#
loop_
_entity.id
_entity.type
_entity.pdbx_description
1 polymer ?
#
loop_
_entity_poly.entity_id
_entity_poly.type
_entity_poly.pdbx_seq_one_letter_code
_entity_poly.pdbx_strand_id
1 'polypeptide(L)'
;MKNTTIKKTLVYVYALTSIVAFLVAGTKELLFFVIVAILYFALVAIVTPLQQQIVSLQTTPKSNGQIMGFYSSVNSLGMVCGSLFAGFIYDLGPSISFLITAICFLCIAVLIGLTNRLSMKG
;
A
#
# COMPACT_ATOMS: atom_id res chain seq x y z
N MET A 1 -10.62 18.25 10.37
CA MET A 1 -9.56 18.71 9.42
C MET A 1 -8.35 17.77 9.32
N LYS A 2 -7.91 17.06 10.36
CA LYS A 2 -6.74 16.12 10.27
C LYS A 2 -6.94 14.93 9.32
N ASN A 3 -8.14 14.36 9.24
CA ASN A 3 -8.41 13.15 8.43
C ASN A 3 -8.28 13.38 6.91
N THR A 4 -8.56 14.59 6.42
CA THR A 4 -8.49 14.93 4.99
C THR A 4 -7.03 15.07 4.52
N THR A 5 -6.14 15.60 5.38
CA THR A 5 -4.71 15.72 5.06
C THR A 5 -4.05 14.35 4.99
N ILE A 6 -4.35 13.44 5.93
CA ILE A 6 -3.75 12.10 5.97
C ILE A 6 -4.18 11.28 4.74
N LYS A 7 -5.44 11.36 4.32
CA LYS A 7 -5.91 10.71 3.08
C LYS A 7 -5.17 11.22 1.84
N LYS A 8 -4.91 12.54 1.75
CA LYS A 8 -4.11 13.12 0.65
C LYS A 8 -2.65 12.62 0.69
N THR A 9 -2.03 12.61 1.87
CA THR A 9 -0.67 12.07 2.06
C THR A 9 -0.60 10.61 1.62
N LEU A 10 -1.60 9.80 1.96
CA LEU A 10 -1.66 8.39 1.59
C LEU A 10 -1.68 8.20 0.06
N VAL A 11 -2.42 9.04 -0.68
CA VAL A 11 -2.44 9.00 -2.16
C VAL A 11 -1.06 9.28 -2.73
N TYR A 12 -0.36 10.30 -2.22
CA TYR A 12 0.99 10.62 -2.68
C TYR A 12 1.99 9.51 -2.37
N VAL A 13 1.94 8.93 -1.16
CA VAL A 13 2.81 7.82 -0.79
C VAL A 13 2.53 6.59 -1.65
N TYR A 14 1.26 6.24 -1.90
CA TYR A 14 0.92 5.12 -2.78
C TYR A 14 1.30 5.32 -4.24
N ALA A 15 1.13 6.54 -4.77
CA ALA A 15 1.58 6.87 -6.11
C ALA A 15 3.11 6.74 -6.21
N LEU A 16 3.84 7.21 -5.21
CA LEU A 16 5.30 7.08 -5.15
C LEU A 16 5.73 5.61 -5.06
N THR A 17 5.11 4.81 -4.18
CA THR A 17 5.38 3.37 -4.08
C THR A 17 5.10 2.63 -5.38
N SER A 18 4.04 2.99 -6.11
CA SER A 18 3.73 2.42 -7.43
C SER A 18 4.83 2.72 -8.46
N ILE A 19 5.32 3.96 -8.51
CA ILE A 19 6.42 4.35 -9.41
C ILE A 19 7.69 3.55 -9.07
N VAL A 20 8.04 3.45 -7.79
CA VAL A 20 9.21 2.69 -7.35
C VAL A 20 9.05 1.19 -7.67
N ALA A 21 7.88 0.61 -7.45
CA ALA A 21 7.61 -0.78 -7.82
C ALA A 21 7.75 -1.04 -9.33
N PHE A 22 7.34 -0.09 -10.16
CA PHE A 22 7.52 -0.16 -11.61
C PHE A 22 9.00 -0.08 -12.02
N LEU A 23 9.79 0.77 -11.35
CA LEU A 23 11.25 0.85 -11.54
C LEU A 23 11.95 -0.48 -11.18
N VAL A 24 11.50 -1.16 -10.11
CA VAL A 24 12.01 -2.50 -9.75
C VAL A 24 11.68 -3.52 -10.85
N ALA A 25 10.49 -3.47 -11.44
CA ALA A 25 10.07 -4.41 -12.48
C ALA A 25 10.88 -4.31 -13.79
N GLY A 26 11.33 -3.09 -14.14
CA GLY A 26 11.99 -2.80 -15.41
C GLY A 26 13.51 -2.96 -15.43
N THR A 27 14.13 -3.27 -14.29
CA THR A 27 15.60 -3.26 -14.16
C THR A 27 16.18 -4.67 -14.15
N LYS A 28 17.23 -4.87 -14.95
CA LYS A 28 17.96 -6.16 -15.07
C LYS A 28 19.28 -6.16 -14.30
N GLU A 29 19.78 -4.98 -13.93
CA GLU A 29 21.02 -4.79 -13.19
C GLU A 29 20.80 -5.06 -11.69
N LEU A 30 21.52 -6.04 -11.14
CA LEU A 30 21.35 -6.51 -9.76
C LEU A 30 21.55 -5.39 -8.72
N LEU A 31 22.58 -4.56 -8.90
CA LEU A 31 22.89 -3.48 -7.95
C LEU A 31 21.77 -2.44 -7.91
N PHE A 32 21.26 -2.06 -9.09
CA PHE A 32 20.17 -1.11 -9.20
C PHE A 32 18.88 -1.69 -8.62
N PHE A 33 18.59 -2.97 -8.89
CA PHE A 33 17.46 -3.69 -8.31
C PHE A 33 17.48 -3.64 -6.78
N VAL A 34 18.61 -3.93 -6.14
CA VAL A 34 18.73 -3.92 -4.67
C VAL A 34 18.50 -2.52 -4.09
N ILE A 35 19.10 -1.47 -4.69
CA ILE A 35 18.92 -0.09 -4.22
C ILE A 35 17.45 0.34 -4.28
N VAL A 36 16.79 0.07 -5.41
CA VAL A 36 15.38 0.44 -5.59
C VAL A 36 14.46 -0.42 -4.71
N ALA A 37 14.78 -1.70 -4.50
CA ALA A 37 14.04 -2.56 -3.58
C ALA A 37 14.11 -2.06 -2.13
N ILE A 38 15.27 -1.61 -1.66
CA ILE A 38 15.41 -0.99 -0.32
C ILE A 38 14.52 0.25 -0.23
N LEU A 39 14.54 1.12 -1.25
CA LEU A 39 13.67 2.29 -1.30
C LEU A 39 12.18 1.90 -1.29
N TYR A 40 11.80 0.86 -2.02
CA TYR A 40 10.44 0.34 -2.02
C TYR A 40 10.00 -0.11 -0.62
N PHE A 41 10.81 -0.92 0.07
CA PHE A 41 10.48 -1.37 1.43
C PHE A 41 10.42 -0.22 2.44
N ALA A 42 11.27 0.80 2.29
CA ALA A 42 11.22 2.01 3.12
C ALA A 42 9.88 2.75 2.94
N LEU A 43 9.36 2.86 1.72
CA LEU A 43 8.06 3.47 1.46
C LEU A 43 6.91 2.63 2.04
N VAL A 44 6.95 1.31 1.87
CA VAL A 44 5.94 0.40 2.43
C VAL A 44 5.92 0.49 3.96
N ALA A 45 7.07 0.64 4.61
CA ALA A 45 7.16 0.83 6.06
C ALA A 45 6.45 2.10 6.55
N ILE A 46 6.36 3.15 5.72
CA ILE A 46 5.63 4.40 6.04
C ILE A 46 4.11 4.22 5.83
N VAL A 47 3.70 3.42 4.85
CA VAL A 47 2.27 3.17 4.54
C VAL A 47 1.56 2.50 5.71
N THR A 48 2.16 1.49 6.33
CA THR A 48 1.55 0.70 7.41
C THR A 48 1.06 1.54 8.61
N PRO A 49 1.90 2.38 9.26
CA PRO A 49 1.45 3.22 10.37
C PRO A 49 0.47 4.30 9.93
N LEU A 50 0.59 4.84 8.70
CA LEU A 50 -0.37 5.81 8.18
C LEU A 50 -1.77 5.20 8.03
N GLN A 51 -1.88 3.94 7.58
CA GLN A 51 -3.16 3.22 7.51
C GLN A 51 -3.75 2.99 8.91
N GLN A 52 -2.95 2.52 9.86
CA GLN A 52 -3.37 2.33 11.25
C GLN A 52 -3.84 3.64 11.90
N GLN A 53 -3.21 4.76 11.56
CA GLN A 53 -3.64 6.08 12.02
C GLN A 53 -5.01 6.48 11.44
N ILE A 54 -5.28 6.22 10.14
CA ILE A 54 -6.60 6.49 9.55
C ILE A 54 -7.69 5.65 10.22
N VAL A 55 -7.42 4.36 10.47
CA VAL A 55 -8.37 3.46 11.12
C VAL A 55 -8.66 3.97 12.53
N SER A 56 -7.62 4.22 13.34
CA SER A 56 -7.81 4.68 14.73
C SER A 56 -8.55 6.03 14.82
N LEU A 57 -8.34 6.96 13.90
CA LEU A 57 -9.05 8.24 13.83
C LEU A 57 -10.55 8.12 13.52
N GLN A 58 -11.01 6.96 13.04
CA GLN A 58 -12.43 6.68 12.77
C GLN A 58 -13.07 5.86 13.90
N THR A 59 -12.34 5.57 14.97
CA THR A 59 -12.81 4.78 16.11
C THR A 59 -13.00 5.61 17.37
N THR A 60 -13.86 5.13 18.27
CA THR A 60 -14.04 5.68 19.61
C THR A 60 -13.08 4.96 20.57
N PRO A 61 -12.58 5.58 21.67
CA PRO A 61 -11.69 4.91 22.62
C PRO A 61 -12.18 3.55 23.13
N LYS A 62 -13.50 3.38 23.21
CA LYS A 62 -14.17 2.14 23.65
C LYS A 62 -14.17 1.03 22.59
N SER A 63 -14.14 1.36 21.30
CA SER A 63 -14.16 0.41 20.17
C SER A 63 -12.81 0.25 19.47
N ASN A 64 -11.83 1.10 19.79
CA ASN A 64 -10.51 1.10 19.15
C ASN A 64 -9.79 -0.25 19.25
N GLY A 65 -9.84 -0.92 20.41
CA GLY A 65 -9.22 -2.25 20.58
C GLY A 65 -9.85 -3.34 19.70
N GLN A 66 -11.18 -3.34 19.56
CA GLN A 66 -11.90 -4.29 18.72
C GLN A 66 -11.64 -4.05 17.23
N ILE A 67 -11.67 -2.79 16.79
CA ILE A 67 -11.45 -2.42 15.39
C ILE A 67 -9.99 -2.64 14.98
N MET A 68 -9.02 -2.33 15.85
CA MET A 68 -7.60 -2.61 15.59
C MET A 68 -7.28 -4.11 15.63
N GLY A 69 -7.98 -4.88 16.47
CA GLY A 69 -7.94 -6.34 16.44
C GLY A 69 -8.43 -6.89 15.10
N PHE A 70 -9.60 -6.43 14.65
CA PHE A 70 -10.17 -6.80 13.35
C PHE A 70 -9.25 -6.39 12.18
N TYR A 71 -8.72 -5.17 12.21
CA TYR A 71 -7.73 -4.70 11.23
C TYR A 71 -6.52 -5.64 11.15
N SER A 72 -5.97 -6.04 12.30
CA SER A 72 -4.82 -6.93 12.36
C SER A 72 -5.16 -8.32 11.81
N SER A 73 -6.35 -8.85 12.10
CA SER A 73 -6.83 -10.12 11.52
C SER A 73 -6.94 -10.05 10.00
N VAL A 74 -7.56 -8.99 9.47
CA VAL A 74 -7.68 -8.78 8.02
C VAL A 74 -6.32 -8.58 7.37
N ASN A 75 -5.41 -7.83 8.02
CA ASN A 75 -4.06 -7.62 7.53
C ASN A 75 -3.27 -8.93 7.46
N SER A 76 -3.30 -9.75 8.52
CA SER A 76 -2.65 -11.07 8.54
C SER A 76 -3.22 -11.99 7.47
N LEU A 77 -4.54 -12.01 7.28
CA LEU A 77 -5.18 -12.76 6.19
C LEU A 77 -4.69 -12.28 4.82
N GLY A 78 -4.62 -10.96 4.62
CA GLY A 78 -4.08 -10.35 3.40
C GLY A 78 -2.62 -10.70 3.16
N MET A 79 -1.79 -10.77 4.20
CA MET A 79 -0.39 -11.20 4.09
C MET A 79 -0.27 -12.67 3.70
N VAL A 80 -1.05 -13.57 4.32
CA VAL A 80 -1.04 -15.00 4.00
C VAL A 80 -1.52 -15.24 2.57
N CYS A 81 -2.67 -14.69 2.20
CA CYS A 81 -3.17 -14.80 0.83
C CYS A 81 -2.21 -14.14 -0.17
N GLY A 82 -1.74 -12.92 0.13
CA GLY A 82 -0.86 -12.15 -0.74
C GLY A 82 0.48 -12.81 -1.01
N SER A 83 1.12 -13.38 0.03
CA SER A 83 2.36 -14.14 -0.12
C SER A 83 2.18 -15.43 -0.93
N LEU A 84 1.05 -16.12 -0.74
CA LEU A 84 0.70 -17.29 -1.54
C LEU A 84 0.55 -16.93 -3.03
N PHE A 85 -0.24 -15.89 -3.34
CA PHE A 85 -0.40 -15.40 -4.71
C PHE A 85 0.92 -14.89 -5.29
N ALA A 86 1.72 -14.18 -4.50
CA ALA A 86 3.02 -13.67 -4.93
C ALA A 86 3.98 -14.81 -5.31
N GLY A 87 3.98 -15.91 -4.57
CA GLY A 87 4.78 -17.11 -4.89
C GLY A 87 4.40 -17.71 -6.24
N PHE A 88 3.10 -17.98 -6.47
CA PHE A 88 2.62 -18.50 -7.76
C PHE A 88 2.91 -17.58 -8.93
N ILE A 89 2.78 -16.26 -8.75
CA ILE A 89 3.07 -15.29 -9.80
C ILE A 89 4.58 -15.21 -10.06
N TYR A 90 5.42 -15.41 -9.03
CA TYR A 90 6.87 -15.35 -9.17
C TYR A 90 7.41 -16.46 -10.09
N ASP A 91 6.76 -17.63 -10.13
CA ASP A 91 7.10 -18.71 -11.06
C ASP A 91 6.94 -18.31 -12.54
N LEU A 92 6.05 -17.35 -12.84
CA LEU A 92 5.89 -16.78 -14.20
C LEU A 92 6.99 -15.77 -14.54
N GLY A 93 7.70 -15.27 -13.53
CA GLY A 93 8.85 -14.39 -13.67
C GLY A 93 8.84 -13.25 -12.64
N PRO A 94 10.00 -12.89 -12.05
CA PRO A 94 10.12 -11.86 -11.01
C PRO A 94 9.57 -10.50 -11.46
N SER A 95 9.80 -10.11 -12.71
CA SER A 95 9.31 -8.84 -13.26
C SER A 95 7.78 -8.73 -13.26
N ILE A 96 7.07 -9.86 -13.41
CA ILE A 96 5.60 -9.88 -13.45
C ILE A 96 5.02 -9.65 -12.06
N SER A 97 5.61 -10.24 -11.01
CA SER A 97 5.22 -9.99 -9.61
C SER A 97 5.33 -8.51 -9.23
N PHE A 98 6.42 -7.85 -9.63
CA PHE A 98 6.60 -6.42 -9.39
C PHE A 98 5.65 -5.55 -10.21
N LEU A 99 5.34 -5.93 -11.46
CA LEU A 99 4.39 -5.22 -12.31
C LEU A 99 2.97 -5.27 -11.72
N ILE A 100 2.53 -6.44 -11.27
CA ILE A 100 1.21 -6.61 -10.62
C ILE A 100 1.15 -5.80 -9.34
N THR A 101 2.23 -5.77 -8.57
CA THR A 101 2.34 -4.93 -7.37
C THR A 101 2.19 -3.45 -7.70
N ALA A 102 2.86 -2.96 -8.74
CA ALA A 102 2.78 -1.57 -9.19
C ALA A 102 1.36 -1.19 -9.62
N ILE A 103 0.67 -2.06 -10.39
CA ILE A 103 -0.71 -1.87 -10.82
C ILE A 103 -1.66 -1.85 -9.61
N CYS A 104 -1.46 -2.75 -8.64
CA CYS A 104 -2.28 -2.80 -7.45
C CYS A 104 -2.19 -1.50 -6.62
N PHE A 105 -0.97 -1.00 -6.38
CA PHE A 105 -0.79 0.29 -5.70
C PHE A 105 -1.36 1.47 -6.50
N LEU A 106 -1.26 1.44 -7.83
CA LEU A 106 -1.83 2.48 -8.68
C LEU A 106 -3.36 2.48 -8.60
N CYS A 107 -4.01 1.32 -8.66
CA CYS A 107 -5.45 1.17 -8.47
C CYS A 107 -5.89 1.71 -7.11
N ILE A 108 -5.15 1.40 -6.03
CA ILE A 108 -5.43 1.92 -4.69
C ILE A 108 -5.32 3.45 -4.67
N ALA A 109 -4.24 4.02 -5.24
CA ALA A 109 -4.06 5.47 -5.31
C ALA A 109 -5.22 6.16 -6.07
N VAL A 110 -5.66 5.58 -7.18
CA VAL A 110 -6.79 6.09 -7.97
C VAL A 110 -8.11 6.02 -7.18
N LEU A 111 -8.42 4.89 -6.55
CA LEU A 111 -9.63 4.70 -5.75
C LEU A 111 -9.73 5.71 -4.60
N ILE A 112 -8.62 5.92 -3.89
CA ILE A 112 -8.57 6.90 -2.79
C ILE A 112 -8.66 8.32 -3.34
N GLY A 113 -8.02 8.61 -4.47
CA GLY A 113 -8.12 9.89 -5.16
C GLY A 113 -9.55 10.23 -5.60
N LEU A 114 -10.28 9.26 -6.15
CA LEU A 114 -11.69 9.39 -6.56
C LEU A 114 -12.60 9.64 -5.34
N THR A 115 -12.42 8.86 -4.27
CA THR A 115 -13.16 9.03 -3.03
C THR A 115 -12.94 10.42 -2.41
N ASN A 116 -11.71 10.93 -2.48
CA ASN A 116 -11.36 12.26 -2.00
C ASN A 116 -12.01 13.38 -2.82
N ARG A 117 -12.21 13.18 -4.14
CA ARG A 117 -12.95 14.14 -4.99
C ARG A 117 -14.45 14.15 -4.69
N LEU A 118 -15.05 13.00 -4.39
CA LEU A 118 -16.47 12.89 -4.06
C LEU A 118 -16.80 13.52 -2.70
N SER A 119 -15.91 13.36 -1.71
CA SER A 119 -16.07 13.96 -0.37
C SER A 119 -15.93 15.48 -0.32
N MET A 120 -15.46 16.14 -1.40
CA MET A 120 -15.42 17.61 -1.49
C MET A 120 -16.60 18.19 -2.28
N LYS A 121 -17.47 17.35 -2.85
CA LYS A 121 -18.64 17.77 -3.64
C LYS A 121 -19.98 17.65 -2.90
N GLY A 122 -20.01 17.04 -1.72
CA GLY A 122 -21.17 16.98 -0.82
C GLY A 122 -20.87 17.71 0.48
#